data_AF-A0A2G2QXE0-F1
#
_entry.id   AF-A0A2G2QXE0-F1
#
_cell.length_a   1.000
_cell.length_b   1.000
_cell.length_c   1.000
_cell.angle_alpha   90.00
_cell.angle_beta   90.00
_cell.angle_gamma   90.00
#
_symmetry.space_group_name_H-M   'P 1'
#
loop_
_entity.id
_entity.type
_entity.pdbx_description
1 polymer ?
#
loop_
_entity_poly.entity_id
_entity_poly.type
_entity_poly.pdbx_seq_one_letter_code
_entity_poly.pdbx_strand_id
1 'polypeptide(L)'
;MDFLLEYGLFLAKVVTVALSLVVVLGLLVNLGGRIRKQEGVLEVEKINDTIEQLGNAVQTAMLGSTERKKLAKQKKKEAKERLKQVSEKTRVFLLAFKGDLRASAVASLREEITAVLSQAKPEDEVVVLLESAGGMVHSYGLAASQLDRIKKRGIPLTVCVD
;
A
#
# COMPACT_ATOMS: atom_id res chain seq x y z
N MET A 1 23.65 -30.37 60.67
CA MET A 1 23.01 -30.63 59.36
C MET A 1 22.34 -29.36 58.81
N ASP A 2 22.13 -28.34 59.64
CA ASP A 2 21.43 -27.10 59.26
C ASP A 2 22.25 -26.17 58.36
N PHE A 3 23.57 -26.15 58.51
CA PHE A 3 24.46 -25.28 57.72
C PHE A 3 24.48 -25.61 56.21
N LEU A 4 24.35 -26.89 55.84
CA LEU A 4 24.25 -27.32 54.44
C LEU A 4 22.88 -26.96 53.83
N LEU A 5 21.81 -26.97 54.65
CA LEU A 5 20.48 -26.55 54.22
C LEU A 5 20.40 -25.03 54.07
N GLU A 6 20.98 -24.27 54.99
CA GLU A 6 21.06 -22.80 54.91
C GLU A 6 21.90 -22.35 53.70
N TYR A 7 23.04 -23.01 53.44
CA TYR A 7 23.86 -22.72 52.27
C TYR A 7 23.17 -23.11 50.96
N GLY A 8 22.49 -24.27 50.93
CA GLY A 8 21.67 -24.67 49.78
C GLY A 8 20.53 -23.70 49.49
N LEU A 9 19.88 -23.18 50.53
CA LEU A 9 18.81 -22.19 50.41
C LEU A 9 19.33 -20.82 49.97
N PHE A 10 20.53 -20.42 50.40
CA PHE A 10 21.20 -19.21 49.90
C PHE A 10 21.58 -19.34 48.42
N LEU A 11 22.14 -20.48 48.02
CA LEU A 11 22.51 -20.74 46.64
C LEU A 11 21.27 -20.76 45.72
N ALA A 12 20.17 -21.37 46.16
CA ALA A 12 18.90 -21.33 45.43
C ALA A 12 18.34 -19.90 45.26
N LYS A 13 18.48 -19.02 46.28
CA LYS A 13 18.08 -17.61 46.18
C LYS A 13 18.91 -16.84 45.16
N VAL A 14 20.24 -17.02 45.15
CA VAL A 14 21.10 -16.33 44.18
C VAL A 14 20.81 -16.79 42.75
N VAL A 15 20.60 -18.09 42.56
CA VAL A 15 20.25 -18.65 41.24
C VAL A 15 18.89 -18.15 40.77
N THR A 16 17.89 -18.10 41.64
CA THR A 16 16.54 -17.61 41.25
C THR A 16 16.55 -16.11 40.91
N VAL A 17 17.35 -15.29 41.61
CA VAL A 17 17.54 -13.87 41.27
C VAL A 17 18.29 -13.68 39.96
N ALA A 18 19.33 -14.48 39.70
CA ALA A 18 20.04 -14.44 38.42
C ALA A 18 19.12 -14.86 37.25
N LEU A 19 18.33 -15.92 37.44
CA LEU A 19 17.40 -16.41 36.43
C LEU A 19 16.29 -15.38 36.13
N SER A 20 15.74 -14.74 37.16
CA SER A 20 14.71 -13.72 36.98
C SER A 20 15.24 -12.50 36.24
N LEU A 21 16.48 -12.08 36.49
CA LEU A 21 17.12 -10.98 35.78
C LEU A 21 17.30 -11.29 34.28
N VAL A 22 17.72 -12.51 33.95
CA VAL A 22 17.86 -12.97 32.56
C VAL A 22 16.50 -13.01 31.85
N VAL A 23 15.46 -13.48 32.53
CA VAL A 23 14.10 -13.50 31.98
C VAL A 23 13.58 -12.08 31.70
N VAL A 24 13.79 -11.15 32.64
CA VAL A 24 13.39 -9.74 32.47
C VAL A 24 14.13 -9.07 31.32
N LEU A 25 15.45 -9.27 31.21
CA LEU A 25 16.25 -8.76 30.10
C LEU A 25 15.81 -9.38 28.76
N GLY A 26 15.51 -10.67 28.73
CA GLY A 26 14.99 -11.36 27.55
C GLY A 26 13.64 -10.81 27.09
N LEU A 27 12.73 -10.51 28.03
CA LEU A 27 11.46 -9.86 27.74
C LEU A 27 11.65 -8.46 27.15
N LEU A 28 12.53 -7.65 27.72
CA LEU A 28 12.79 -6.28 27.24
C LEU A 28 13.35 -6.28 25.80
N VAL A 29 14.28 -7.19 25.48
CA VAL A 29 14.82 -7.31 24.12
C VAL A 29 13.75 -7.77 23.13
N ASN A 30 12.85 -8.67 23.52
CA ASN A 30 11.76 -9.16 22.68
C ASN A 30 10.71 -8.07 22.38
N LEU A 31 10.46 -7.15 23.33
CA LEU A 31 9.62 -5.97 23.08
C LEU A 31 10.29 -4.96 22.12
N GLY A 32 11.60 -4.72 22.26
CA GLY A 32 12.34 -3.77 21.40
C GLY A 32 12.40 -4.17 19.92
N GLY A 33 12.37 -5.47 19.62
CA GLY A 33 12.42 -5.99 18.24
C GLY A 33 11.15 -5.79 17.41
N ARG A 34 9.98 -5.59 18.04
CA ARG A 34 8.69 -5.42 17.34
C ARG A 34 8.37 -3.98 16.93
N ILE A 35 9.16 -3.00 17.35
CA ILE A 35 9.01 -1.58 16.97
C ILE A 35 9.79 -1.28 15.67
N ARG A 36 10.11 -2.28 14.86
CA ARG A 36 10.36 -2.03 13.44
C ARG A 36 9.02 -1.84 12.76
N LYS A 37 8.57 -0.58 12.78
CA LYS A 37 7.51 0.04 11.99
C LYS A 37 7.24 -0.75 10.68
N GLN A 38 6.29 -1.68 10.71
CA GLN A 38 5.55 -2.07 9.52
C GLN A 38 4.46 -1.03 9.36
N GLU A 39 4.75 0.11 8.74
CA GLU A 39 3.71 1.08 8.41
C GLU A 39 3.91 1.53 6.98
N GLY A 40 3.08 0.98 6.11
CA GLY A 40 3.03 1.19 4.67
C GLY A 40 1.97 0.24 4.12
N VAL A 41 0.70 0.47 4.50
CA VAL A 41 -0.42 -0.26 3.90
C VAL A 41 -0.66 0.36 2.53
N LEU A 42 -0.47 -0.43 1.47
CA LEU A 42 -0.82 -0.03 0.12
C LEU A 42 -2.28 -0.41 -0.14
N GLU A 43 -3.13 0.60 -0.26
CA GLU A 43 -4.51 0.41 -0.70
C GLU A 43 -4.56 0.48 -2.23
N VAL A 44 -5.19 -0.52 -2.86
CA VAL A 44 -5.28 -0.60 -4.32
C VAL A 44 -6.74 -0.71 -4.70
N GLU A 45 -7.24 0.35 -5.34
CA GLU A 45 -8.61 0.41 -5.84
C GLU A 45 -8.66 0.27 -7.36
N LYS A 46 -9.67 -0.46 -7.85
CA LYS A 46 -9.91 -0.60 -9.29
C LYS A 46 -11.00 0.37 -9.74
N ILE A 47 -10.57 1.54 -10.20
CA ILE A 47 -11.45 2.65 -10.65
C ILE A 47 -12.43 2.20 -11.75
N ASN A 48 -12.01 1.32 -12.64
CA ASN A 48 -12.86 0.79 -13.71
C ASN A 48 -14.15 0.17 -13.18
N ASP A 49 -14.10 -0.52 -12.03
CA ASP A 49 -15.28 -1.20 -11.49
C ASP A 49 -16.30 -0.18 -10.97
N THR A 50 -15.83 0.90 -10.34
CA THR A 50 -16.68 2.01 -9.88
C THR A 50 -17.35 2.71 -11.06
N ILE A 51 -16.59 3.03 -12.12
CA ILE A 51 -17.14 3.67 -13.33
C ILE A 51 -18.15 2.75 -14.03
N GLU A 52 -17.83 1.46 -14.19
CA GLU A 52 -18.74 0.49 -14.76
C GLU A 52 -20.04 0.40 -13.94
N GLN A 53 -19.96 0.37 -12.60
CA GLN A 53 -21.14 0.34 -11.73
C GLN A 53 -22.02 1.59 -11.88
N LEU A 54 -21.43 2.78 -11.89
CA LEU A 54 -22.16 4.04 -12.07
C LEU A 54 -22.86 4.08 -13.44
N GLY A 55 -22.15 3.74 -14.51
CA GLY A 55 -22.73 3.66 -15.85
C GLY A 55 -23.85 2.62 -15.94
N ASN A 56 -23.71 1.49 -15.26
CA ASN A 56 -24.73 0.45 -15.20
C ASN A 56 -25.99 0.93 -14.48
N ALA A 57 -25.87 1.69 -13.40
CA ALA A 57 -26.99 2.23 -12.66
C ALA A 57 -27.83 3.17 -13.54
N VAL A 58 -27.17 4.11 -14.23
CA VAL A 58 -27.82 5.04 -15.16
C VAL A 58 -28.48 4.28 -16.31
N GLN A 59 -27.75 3.36 -16.94
CA GLN A 59 -28.29 2.55 -18.04
C GLN A 59 -29.51 1.74 -17.62
N THR A 60 -29.51 1.17 -16.42
CA THR A 60 -30.62 0.35 -15.91
C THR A 60 -31.87 1.18 -15.62
N ALA A 61 -31.69 2.41 -15.14
CA ALA A 61 -32.79 3.35 -14.90
C ALA A 61 -33.50 3.77 -16.20
N MET A 62 -32.76 3.84 -17.31
CA MET A 62 -33.29 4.23 -18.63
C MET A 62 -34.01 3.08 -19.37
N LEU A 63 -33.82 1.82 -18.98
CA LEU A 63 -34.31 0.65 -19.72
C LEU A 63 -35.60 0.05 -19.13
N GLY A 64 -36.43 -0.53 -20.00
CA GLY A 64 -37.61 -1.33 -19.63
C GLY A 64 -37.26 -2.70 -19.02
N SER A 65 -38.21 -3.36 -18.36
CA SER A 65 -37.94 -4.61 -17.59
C SER A 65 -37.42 -5.77 -18.44
N THR A 66 -37.85 -5.86 -19.71
CA THR A 66 -37.43 -6.87 -20.69
C THR A 66 -36.01 -6.62 -21.19
N GLU A 67 -35.64 -5.36 -21.41
CA GLU A 67 -34.31 -4.95 -21.86
C GLU A 67 -33.26 -5.10 -20.75
N ARG A 68 -33.62 -4.81 -19.50
CA ARG A 68 -32.75 -5.07 -18.34
C ARG A 68 -32.34 -6.54 -18.25
N LYS A 69 -33.28 -7.47 -18.45
CA LYS A 69 -32.99 -8.91 -18.45
C LYS A 69 -32.06 -9.32 -19.59
N LYS A 70 -32.22 -8.73 -20.78
CA LYS A 70 -31.31 -8.97 -21.92
C LYS A 70 -29.91 -8.45 -21.62
N LEU A 71 -29.79 -7.22 -21.13
CA LEU A 71 -28.52 -6.58 -20.76
C LEU A 71 -27.76 -7.39 -19.70
N ALA A 72 -28.45 -7.84 -18.64
CA ALA A 72 -27.85 -8.66 -17.60
C ALA A 72 -27.31 -10.00 -18.15
N LYS A 73 -28.05 -10.64 -19.07
CA LYS A 73 -27.62 -11.89 -19.71
C LYS A 73 -26.40 -11.67 -20.62
N GLN A 74 -26.34 -10.53 -21.32
CA GLN A 74 -25.21 -10.16 -22.16
C GLN A 74 -23.95 -9.88 -21.34
N LYS A 75 -24.05 -9.05 -20.29
CA LYS A 75 -22.91 -8.75 -19.39
C LYS A 75 -22.35 -10.00 -18.71
N LYS A 76 -23.22 -10.95 -18.34
CA LYS A 76 -22.79 -12.24 -17.76
C LYS A 76 -22.01 -13.10 -18.77
N LYS A 77 -22.28 -12.98 -20.07
CA LYS A 77 -21.48 -13.66 -21.12
C LYS A 77 -20.14 -12.96 -21.30
N GLU A 78 -20.14 -11.64 -21.44
CA GLU A 78 -18.92 -10.84 -21.60
C GLU A 78 -17.97 -10.99 -20.40
N ALA A 79 -18.49 -11.06 -19.17
CA ALA A 79 -17.68 -11.32 -17.97
C ALA A 79 -17.01 -12.70 -18.02
N LYS A 80 -17.73 -13.73 -18.48
CA LYS A 80 -17.18 -15.09 -18.65
C LYS A 80 -16.12 -15.16 -19.75
N GLU A 81 -16.28 -14.36 -20.79
CA GLU A 81 -15.29 -14.25 -21.88
C GLU A 81 -14.05 -13.48 -21.41
N ARG A 82 -14.21 -12.38 -20.65
CA ARG A 82 -13.11 -11.65 -20.02
C ARG A 82 -12.29 -12.53 -19.07
N LEU A 83 -12.94 -13.41 -18.30
CA LEU A 83 -12.27 -14.37 -17.41
C LEU A 83 -11.40 -15.40 -18.14
N LYS A 84 -11.72 -15.70 -19.41
CA LYS A 84 -10.97 -16.67 -20.23
C LYS A 84 -9.79 -16.03 -20.97
N GLN A 85 -9.81 -14.72 -21.16
CA GLN A 85 -8.71 -13.98 -21.76
C GLN A 85 -7.71 -13.59 -20.66
N VAL A 86 -6.59 -14.32 -20.59
CA VAL A 86 -5.40 -13.86 -19.86
C VAL A 86 -4.81 -12.70 -20.65
N SER A 87 -5.38 -11.52 -20.44
CA SER A 87 -5.04 -10.36 -21.25
C SER A 87 -3.89 -9.62 -20.58
N GLU A 88 -2.76 -9.56 -21.28
CA GLU A 88 -1.71 -8.56 -21.09
C GLU A 88 -2.25 -7.19 -21.51
N LYS A 89 -3.27 -6.70 -20.81
CA LYS A 89 -3.77 -5.34 -21.02
C LYS A 89 -2.76 -4.36 -20.45
N THR A 90 -2.47 -3.34 -21.25
CA THR A 90 -1.85 -2.10 -20.79
C THR A 90 -2.63 -1.56 -19.60
N ARG A 91 -1.92 -1.27 -18.51
CA ARG A 91 -2.48 -0.75 -17.27
C ARG A 91 -2.16 0.71 -17.14
N VAL A 92 -3.08 1.46 -16.54
CA VAL A 92 -2.87 2.84 -16.13
C VAL A 92 -2.87 2.86 -14.61
N PHE A 93 -1.77 3.29 -14.02
CA PHE A 93 -1.63 3.45 -12.57
C PHE A 93 -1.91 4.90 -12.20
N LEU A 94 -2.96 5.12 -11.41
CA LEU A 94 -3.26 6.45 -10.87
C LEU A 94 -2.66 6.58 -9.46
N LEU A 95 -1.84 7.61 -9.26
CA LEU A 95 -1.27 7.97 -7.96
C LEU A 95 -1.79 9.34 -7.56
N ALA A 96 -2.32 9.47 -6.34
CA ALA A 96 -2.82 10.74 -5.83
C ALA A 96 -1.79 11.37 -4.88
N PHE A 97 -1.19 12.47 -5.31
CA PHE A 97 -0.25 13.22 -4.49
C PHE A 97 -0.89 14.52 -3.99
N LYS A 98 -1.29 14.49 -2.72
CA LYS A 98 -1.77 15.66 -1.98
C LYS A 98 -0.60 16.32 -1.25
N GLY A 99 -0.01 17.34 -1.87
CA GLY A 99 1.16 18.03 -1.36
C GLY A 99 0.80 19.12 -0.35
N ASP A 100 1.44 19.11 0.81
CA ASP A 100 1.39 20.16 1.83
C ASP A 100 2.69 20.99 1.87
N LEU A 101 2.66 22.12 2.58
CA LEU A 101 3.83 23.02 2.74
C LEU A 101 5.11 22.30 3.21
N ARG A 102 4.97 21.18 3.94
CA ARG A 102 6.07 20.39 4.52
C ARG A 102 6.49 19.19 3.65
N ALA A 103 5.81 18.96 2.53
CA ALA A 103 5.98 17.79 1.67
C ALA A 103 5.93 16.44 2.43
N SER A 104 5.04 16.34 3.42
CA SER A 104 4.88 15.16 4.26
C SER A 104 4.44 13.92 3.47
N ALA A 105 3.66 14.12 2.41
CA ALA A 105 3.18 13.07 1.50
C ALA A 105 4.26 12.45 0.60
N VAL A 106 5.48 13.00 0.57
CA VAL A 106 6.56 12.49 -0.31
C VAL A 106 7.05 11.11 0.12
N ALA A 107 6.98 10.78 1.41
CA ALA A 107 7.31 9.45 1.90
C ALA A 107 6.35 8.39 1.33
N SER A 108 5.05 8.67 1.35
CA SER A 108 4.01 7.81 0.77
C SER A 108 4.18 7.67 -0.74
N LEU A 109 4.37 8.80 -1.44
CA LEU A 109 4.62 8.80 -2.89
C LEU A 109 5.82 7.94 -3.28
N ARG A 110 6.90 7.96 -2.49
CA ARG A 110 8.08 7.12 -2.73
C ARG A 110 7.74 5.63 -2.64
N GLU A 111 6.94 5.23 -1.67
CA GLU A 111 6.54 3.84 -1.47
C GLU A 111 5.59 3.38 -2.56
N GLU A 112 4.59 4.20 -2.90
CA GLU A 112 3.66 3.97 -4.00
C GLU A 112 4.39 3.82 -5.35
N ILE A 113 5.29 4.74 -5.68
CA ILE A 113 6.08 4.66 -6.92
C ILE A 113 6.96 3.41 -6.90
N THR A 114 7.51 3.02 -5.75
CA THR A 114 8.31 1.79 -5.65
C THR A 114 7.45 0.54 -5.89
N ALA A 115 6.23 0.51 -5.36
CA ALA A 115 5.27 -0.56 -5.61
C ALA A 115 4.88 -0.62 -7.08
N VAL A 116 4.53 0.51 -7.70
CA VAL A 116 4.18 0.59 -9.13
C VAL A 116 5.35 0.13 -10.00
N LEU A 117 6.56 0.64 -9.78
CA LEU A 117 7.75 0.27 -10.56
C LEU A 117 8.16 -1.20 -10.41
N SER A 118 7.69 -1.89 -9.36
CA SER A 118 7.93 -3.33 -9.17
C SER A 118 7.09 -4.20 -10.11
N GLN A 119 5.95 -3.68 -10.58
CA GLN A 119 4.96 -4.43 -11.34
C GLN A 119 4.71 -3.87 -12.76
N ALA A 120 4.99 -2.58 -12.98
CA ALA A 120 4.72 -1.88 -14.23
C ALA A 120 5.63 -2.35 -15.37
N LYS A 121 5.04 -2.53 -16.55
CA LYS A 121 5.74 -2.77 -17.81
C LYS A 121 6.03 -1.43 -18.52
N PRO A 122 6.97 -1.38 -19.48
CA PRO A 122 7.26 -0.17 -20.26
C PRO A 122 6.07 0.35 -21.09
N GLU A 123 5.11 -0.54 -21.38
CA GLU A 123 3.88 -0.22 -22.12
C GLU A 123 2.81 0.44 -21.24
N ASP A 124 2.90 0.27 -19.92
CA ASP A 124 1.95 0.82 -18.96
C ASP A 124 2.14 2.33 -18.79
N GLU A 125 1.13 3.03 -18.30
CA GLU A 125 1.19 4.47 -18.03
C GLU A 125 1.03 4.76 -16.54
N VAL A 126 1.76 5.75 -16.03
CA VAL A 126 1.58 6.27 -14.68
C VAL A 126 1.01 7.69 -14.76
N VAL A 127 -0.14 7.89 -14.14
CA VAL A 127 -0.81 9.18 -14.01
C VAL A 127 -0.68 9.63 -12.57
N VAL A 128 -0.15 10.84 -12.35
CA VAL A 128 -0.05 11.45 -11.02
C VAL A 128 -1.03 12.61 -10.94
N LEU A 129 -2.01 12.51 -10.05
CA LEU A 129 -2.87 13.63 -9.66
C LEU A 129 -2.12 14.47 -8.62
N LEU A 130 -1.69 15.66 -9.02
CA LEU A 130 -0.98 16.60 -8.19
C LEU A 130 -1.95 17.66 -7.67
N GLU A 131 -2.29 17.57 -6.39
CA GLU A 131 -3.04 18.60 -5.67
C GLU A 131 -2.09 19.25 -4.66
N SER A 132 -1.66 20.49 -4.90
CA SER A 132 -0.78 21.18 -3.96
C SER A 132 -0.82 22.69 -4.10
N ALA A 133 -0.93 23.38 -2.95
CA ALA A 133 -0.76 24.84 -2.87
C ALA A 133 0.69 25.30 -3.04
N GLY A 134 1.63 24.37 -3.23
CA GLY A 134 3.07 24.62 -3.24
C GLY A 134 3.68 24.66 -1.83
N GLY A 135 4.95 25.06 -1.76
CA GLY A 135 5.68 25.14 -0.50
C GLY A 135 7.18 25.36 -0.69
N MET A 136 7.98 24.91 0.27
CA MET A 136 9.43 25.13 0.26
C MET A 136 10.11 24.35 -0.89
N VAL A 137 10.94 25.02 -1.69
CA VAL A 137 11.58 24.42 -2.88
C VAL A 137 12.38 23.15 -2.55
N HIS A 138 13.05 23.11 -1.38
CA HIS A 138 13.88 21.97 -1.01
C HIS A 138 13.06 20.70 -0.72
N SER A 139 11.82 20.84 -0.23
CA SER A 139 11.01 19.70 0.22
C SER A 139 10.40 18.95 -0.97
N TYR A 140 10.11 19.66 -2.07
CA TYR A 140 9.60 19.08 -3.31
C TYR A 140 10.68 18.53 -4.25
N GLY A 141 11.95 18.90 -4.05
CA GLY A 141 13.06 18.32 -4.83
C GLY A 141 13.12 16.78 -4.69
N LEU A 142 12.78 16.26 -3.50
CA LEU A 142 12.67 14.82 -3.30
C LEU A 142 11.50 14.22 -4.10
N ALA A 143 10.34 14.88 -4.14
CA ALA A 143 9.18 14.45 -4.94
C ALA A 143 9.53 14.39 -6.44
N ALA A 144 10.19 15.43 -6.95
CA ALA A 144 10.65 15.50 -8.33
C ALA A 144 11.60 14.33 -8.67
N SER A 145 12.51 13.99 -7.75
CA SER A 145 13.39 12.83 -7.93
C SER A 145 12.64 11.50 -7.99
N GLN A 146 11.50 11.37 -7.29
CA GLN A 146 10.68 10.17 -7.36
C GLN A 146 9.98 10.03 -8.72
N LEU A 147 9.45 11.14 -9.25
CA LEU A 147 8.85 11.17 -10.59
C LEU A 147 9.89 10.88 -11.69
N ASP A 148 11.12 11.35 -11.51
CA ASP A 148 12.22 11.06 -12.42
C ASP A 148 12.57 9.57 -12.50
N ARG A 149 12.37 8.80 -11.41
CA ARG A 149 12.55 7.34 -11.42
C ARG A 149 11.61 6.65 -12.42
N ILE A 150 10.40 7.17 -12.60
CA ILE A 150 9.41 6.64 -13.55
C ILE A 150 9.91 6.87 -14.98
N LYS A 151 10.30 8.12 -15.29
CA LYS A 151 10.83 8.49 -16.60
C LYS A 151 12.10 7.70 -16.95
N LYS A 152 13.00 7.49 -15.99
CA LYS A 152 14.21 6.67 -16.17
C LYS A 152 13.94 5.20 -16.50
N ARG A 153 12.78 4.66 -16.13
CA ARG A 153 12.34 3.31 -16.52
C ARG A 153 11.71 3.25 -17.91
N GLY A 154 11.59 4.38 -18.60
CA GLY A 154 10.96 4.46 -19.92
C GLY A 154 9.43 4.33 -19.88
N ILE A 155 8.83 4.48 -18.70
CA ILE A 155 7.37 4.40 -18.52
C ILE A 155 6.78 5.79 -18.77
N PRO A 156 5.75 5.92 -19.63
CA PRO A 156 4.97 7.15 -19.79
C PRO A 156 4.49 7.71 -18.44
N LEU A 157 4.80 8.98 -18.19
CA LEU A 157 4.40 9.70 -16.98
C LEU A 157 3.54 10.91 -17.39
N THR A 158 2.28 10.89 -16.95
CA THR A 158 1.33 11.99 -17.13
C THR A 158 1.05 12.65 -15.79
N VAL A 159 1.10 13.97 -15.71
CA VAL A 159 0.80 14.73 -14.49
C VAL A 159 -0.48 15.53 -14.71
N CYS A 160 -1.49 15.24 -13.90
CA CYS A 160 -2.75 15.98 -13.86
C CYS A 160 -2.69 16.94 -12.68
N VAL A 161 -2.80 18.24 -12.93
CA VAL A 161 -2.81 19.27 -11.88
C VAL A 161 -4.26 19.62 -11.57
N ASP A 162 -4.64 19.49 -10.29
CA ASP A 162 -5.94 19.88 -9.73
C ASP A 162 -5.75 20.98 -8.69
#